data_AF-S3N3P9-F1
#
_entry.id   AF-S3N3P9-F1
#
_cell.length_a   1.000
_cell.length_b   1.000
_cell.length_c   1.000
_cell.angle_alpha   90.00
_cell.angle_beta   90.00
_cell.angle_gamma   90.00
#
_symmetry.space_group_name_H-M   'P 1'
#
loop_
_entity.id
_entity.type
_entity.pdbx_description
1 polymer ?
#
loop_
_entity_poly.entity_id
_entity_poly.type
_entity_poly.pdbx_seq_one_letter_code
_entity_poly.pdbx_strand_id
1 'polypeptide(L)'
;MEKPKHGGKREGTGRKFKYDEATKTIRVPESRVLEIKKFLSKRKNTTEVSDIRQVDPVTQVEIPLASERIQAGFPSPAQDYVDKKLDLNEHLIRNVSATFIVRVNSQSMLNAGLDINDELIVDRSLEAKHRDVVLRWLIMSSQ
;
A
#
# COMPACT_ATOMS: atom_id res chain seq x y z
N MET A 1 -14.56 34.28 -54.02
CA MET A 1 -14.59 33.42 -52.82
C MET A 1 -13.17 32.98 -52.51
N GLU A 2 -12.55 33.58 -51.50
CA GLU A 2 -11.18 33.27 -51.07
C GLU A 2 -11.12 31.86 -50.48
N LYS A 3 -10.15 31.06 -50.94
CA LYS A 3 -9.90 29.73 -50.38
C LYS A 3 -9.30 29.90 -48.97
N PRO A 4 -9.78 29.15 -47.97
CA PRO A 4 -9.23 29.24 -46.62
C PRO A 4 -7.74 28.85 -46.64
N LYS A 5 -6.90 29.77 -46.14
CA LYS A 5 -5.42 29.67 -46.10
C LYS A 5 -4.89 28.60 -45.14
N HIS A 6 -5.76 27.98 -44.35
CA HIS A 6 -5.39 26.94 -43.40
C HIS A 6 -6.30 25.71 -43.56
N GLY A 7 -5.67 24.52 -43.56
CA GLY A 7 -6.40 23.26 -43.65
C GLY A 7 -7.35 23.08 -42.47
N GLY A 8 -8.59 22.69 -42.75
CA GLY A 8 -9.61 22.44 -41.74
C GLY A 8 -9.19 21.39 -40.70
N LYS A 9 -9.76 21.49 -39.50
CA LYS A 9 -9.52 20.56 -38.40
C LYS A 9 -9.94 19.15 -38.82
N ARG A 10 -9.01 18.19 -38.76
CA ARG A 10 -9.25 16.78 -39.07
C ARG A 10 -9.68 16.06 -37.80
N GLU A 11 -10.54 15.05 -37.91
CA GLU A 11 -10.83 14.19 -36.77
C GLU A 11 -9.53 13.59 -36.21
N GLY A 12 -9.35 13.70 -34.89
CA GLY A 12 -8.11 13.31 -34.21
C GLY A 12 -7.00 14.38 -34.14
N THR A 13 -7.23 15.60 -34.65
CA THR A 13 -6.29 16.72 -34.48
C THR A 13 -6.74 17.73 -33.40
N GLY A 14 -5.82 18.00 -32.49
CA GLY A 14 -6.01 18.85 -31.31
C GLY A 14 -4.88 18.59 -30.29
N ARG A 15 -4.69 19.52 -29.34
CA ARG A 15 -3.75 19.36 -28.23
C ARG A 15 -4.18 18.14 -27.42
N LYS A 16 -3.40 17.05 -27.49
CA LYS A 16 -3.72 15.79 -26.80
C LYS A 16 -3.36 15.89 -25.32
N PHE A 17 -3.94 14.99 -24.52
CA PHE A 17 -3.74 14.86 -23.08
C PHE A 17 -2.26 15.04 -22.67
N LYS A 18 -2.03 15.90 -21.67
CA LYS A 18 -0.73 16.04 -21.00
C LYS A 18 -0.44 14.73 -20.28
N TYR A 19 0.52 13.97 -20.79
CA TYR A 19 1.25 13.05 -19.95
C TYR A 19 2.16 13.88 -19.04
N ASP A 20 2.42 13.42 -17.82
CA ASP A 20 3.32 14.09 -16.87
C ASP A 20 4.81 13.96 -17.27
N GLU A 21 5.08 13.37 -18.44
CA GLU A 21 6.40 13.11 -18.99
C GLU A 21 6.46 13.40 -20.50
N ALA A 22 7.67 13.58 -21.03
CA ALA A 22 7.90 13.82 -22.44
C ALA A 22 7.49 12.59 -23.28
N THR A 23 6.61 12.79 -24.26
CA THR A 23 6.14 11.71 -25.14
C THR A 23 6.99 11.59 -26.40
N LYS A 24 7.29 10.36 -26.83
CA LYS A 24 7.94 10.07 -28.11
C LYS A 24 7.00 9.31 -29.05
N THR A 25 7.02 9.65 -30.34
CA THR A 25 6.21 8.95 -31.35
C THR A 25 6.87 7.62 -31.71
N ILE A 26 6.11 6.52 -31.67
CA ILE A 26 6.53 5.17 -32.07
C ILE A 26 5.48 4.54 -32.99
N ARG A 27 5.90 3.72 -33.96
CA ARG A 27 4.98 2.96 -34.82
C ARG A 27 4.54 1.69 -34.11
N VAL A 28 3.24 1.43 -34.10
CA VAL A 28 2.63 0.27 -33.44
C VAL A 28 1.73 -0.44 -34.45
N PRO A 29 1.71 -1.79 -34.48
CA PRO A 29 0.70 -2.54 -35.24
C PRO A 29 -0.73 -2.13 -34.85
N GLU A 30 -1.60 -1.93 -35.84
CA GLU A 30 -2.98 -1.46 -35.60
C GLU A 30 -3.76 -2.38 -34.63
N SER A 31 -3.53 -3.69 -34.71
CA SER A 31 -4.14 -4.69 -33.83
C SER A 31 -3.83 -4.49 -32.34
N ARG A 32 -2.72 -3.82 -32.00
CA ARG A 32 -2.29 -3.60 -30.61
C ARG A 32 -2.64 -2.22 -30.06
N VAL A 33 -3.25 -1.35 -30.85
CA VAL A 33 -3.55 0.04 -30.44
C VAL A 33 -4.50 0.08 -29.23
N LEU A 34 -5.49 -0.81 -29.18
CA LEU A 34 -6.45 -0.88 -28.07
C LEU A 34 -5.79 -1.33 -26.76
N GLU A 35 -4.92 -2.34 -26.84
CA GLU A 35 -4.16 -2.86 -25.69
C GLU A 35 -3.26 -1.78 -25.09
N ILE A 36 -2.50 -1.07 -25.94
CA ILE A 36 -1.60 -0.01 -25.48
C ILE A 36 -2.38 1.16 -24.88
N LYS A 37 -3.51 1.57 -25.46
CA LYS A 37 -4.37 2.61 -24.87
C LYS A 37 -4.85 2.21 -23.48
N LYS A 38 -5.29 0.96 -23.30
CA LYS A 38 -5.74 0.42 -22.00
C LYS A 38 -4.60 0.43 -20.99
N PHE A 39 -3.41 -0.03 -21.38
CA PHE A 39 -2.22 -0.02 -20.53
C PHE A 39 -1.81 1.39 -20.10
N LEU A 40 -1.76 2.35 -21.03
CA LEU A 40 -1.43 3.75 -20.74
C LEU A 40 -2.46 4.43 -19.84
N SER A 41 -3.74 4.06 -19.96
CA SER A 41 -4.81 4.59 -19.09
C SER A 41 -4.79 4.05 -17.66
N LYS A 42 -4.18 2.86 -17.43
CA LYS A 42 -4.03 2.26 -16.09
C LYS A 42 -2.99 2.96 -15.22
N ARG A 43 -2.10 3.79 -15.77
CA ARG A 43 -1.13 4.62 -15.02
C ARG A 43 -1.78 5.82 -14.30
N LYS A 44 -3.01 5.69 -13.80
CA LYS A 44 -3.56 6.65 -12.85
C LYS A 44 -3.32 6.10 -11.46
N ASN A 45 -2.28 6.59 -10.79
CA ASN A 45 -2.07 6.59 -9.34
C ASN A 45 -2.94 5.58 -8.57
N THR A 46 -2.70 4.28 -8.75
CA THR A 46 -3.17 3.32 -7.76
C THR A 46 -2.27 3.55 -6.56
N THR A 47 -2.73 4.37 -5.62
CA THR A 47 -2.14 4.38 -4.30
C THR A 47 -2.24 2.94 -3.79
N GLU A 48 -1.07 2.34 -3.56
CA GLU A 48 -0.93 0.97 -3.01
C GLU A 48 -1.61 0.85 -1.63
N VAL A 49 -1.93 2.00 -1.02
CA VAL A 49 -2.67 2.17 0.22
C VAL A 49 -4.02 2.81 -0.07
N SER A 50 -5.09 2.26 0.51
CA SER A 50 -6.46 2.80 0.39
C SER A 50 -6.83 3.73 1.55
N ASP A 51 -6.27 3.52 2.74
CA ASP A 51 -6.65 4.25 3.96
C ASP A 51 -5.48 4.31 4.96
N ILE A 52 -5.37 5.43 5.68
CA ILE A 52 -4.38 5.65 6.74
C ILE A 52 -5.11 6.22 7.95
N ARG A 53 -5.09 5.50 9.08
CA ARG A 53 -5.79 5.86 10.31
C ARG A 53 -4.81 6.00 11.46
N GLN A 54 -4.93 7.07 12.23
CA GLN A 54 -4.21 7.16 13.49
C GLN A 54 -4.74 6.11 14.46
N VAL A 55 -3.86 5.50 15.24
CA VAL A 55 -4.27 4.56 16.28
C VAL A 55 -4.63 5.32 17.55
N ASP A 56 -5.76 4.96 18.14
CA ASP A 56 -6.18 5.37 19.47
C ASP A 56 -6.52 4.10 20.29
N PRO A 57 -5.58 3.60 21.11
CA PRO A 57 -5.78 2.37 21.87
C PRO A 57 -6.67 2.66 23.10
N VAL A 58 -7.99 2.67 22.90
CA VAL A 58 -8.97 2.96 23.96
C VAL A 58 -9.32 1.71 24.79
N THR A 59 -9.08 0.53 24.24
CA THR A 59 -9.43 -0.76 24.86
C THR A 59 -8.20 -1.40 25.49
N GLN A 60 -8.34 -1.90 26.71
CA GLN A 60 -7.36 -2.78 27.34
C GLN A 60 -7.97 -4.18 27.45
N VAL A 61 -7.29 -5.17 26.90
CA VAL A 61 -7.72 -6.58 26.91
C VAL A 61 -6.59 -7.41 27.50
N GLU A 62 -6.86 -7.99 28.66
CA GLU A 62 -5.92 -8.90 29.31
C GLU A 62 -6.06 -10.30 28.73
N ILE A 63 -5.18 -10.67 27.80
CA ILE A 63 -5.13 -12.02 27.24
C ILE A 63 -4.26 -12.89 28.15
N PRO A 64 -4.79 -13.99 28.73
CA PRO A 64 -4.01 -14.97 29.48
C PRO A 64 -2.85 -15.51 28.65
N LEU A 65 -1.62 -15.38 29.13
CA LEU A 65 -0.45 -15.97 28.50
C LEU A 65 0.03 -17.16 29.32
N ALA A 66 0.12 -18.32 28.67
CA ALA A 66 0.73 -19.49 29.30
C ALA A 66 2.23 -19.24 29.48
N SER A 67 2.71 -19.32 30.72
CA SER A 67 4.13 -19.06 31.05
C SER A 67 5.05 -20.22 30.67
N GLU A 68 4.52 -21.43 30.52
CA GLU A 68 5.30 -22.60 30.13
C GLU A 68 5.25 -22.86 28.62
N ARG A 69 6.41 -23.14 28.02
CA ARG A 69 6.47 -23.78 26.70
C ARG A 69 5.91 -25.19 26.86
N ILE A 70 4.77 -25.47 26.24
CA ILE A 70 4.18 -26.82 26.23
C ILE A 70 5.18 -27.75 25.53
N GLN A 71 5.93 -28.54 26.32
CA GLN A 71 6.65 -29.69 25.81
C GLN A 71 5.59 -30.72 25.39
N ALA A 72 5.73 -31.34 24.21
CA ALA A 72 4.78 -32.34 23.72
C ALA A 72 4.74 -33.55 24.69
N GLY A 73 3.80 -33.52 25.63
CA GLY A 73 3.64 -34.48 26.71
C GLY A 73 2.52 -33.99 27.64
N PHE A 74 1.70 -34.90 28.15
CA PHE A 74 0.48 -34.60 28.91
C PHE A 74 0.73 -33.52 30.00
N PRO A 75 0.15 -32.31 29.88
CA PRO A 75 0.28 -31.32 30.93
C PRO A 75 -0.50 -31.79 32.16
N SER A 76 0.10 -31.71 33.35
CA SER A 76 -0.60 -32.06 34.58
C SER A 76 -1.69 -31.01 34.85
N PRO A 77 -2.89 -31.39 35.37
CA PRO A 77 -3.99 -30.46 35.60
C PRO A 77 -3.73 -29.32 36.60
N ALA A 78 -2.59 -29.36 37.30
CA ALA A 78 -2.21 -28.38 38.32
C ALA A 78 -1.25 -27.29 37.80
N GLN A 79 -0.89 -27.32 36.51
CA GLN A 79 0.06 -26.40 35.89
C GLN A 79 -0.61 -25.14 35.30
N ASP A 80 -1.76 -24.72 35.86
CA ASP A 80 -2.48 -23.50 35.48
C ASP A 80 -1.78 -22.24 36.05
N TYR A 81 -0.48 -22.07 35.78
CA TYR A 81 0.23 -20.82 36.08
C TYR A 81 0.08 -19.86 34.90
N VAL A 82 -1.08 -19.21 34.83
CA VAL A 82 -1.29 -18.00 34.01
C VAL A 82 -0.62 -16.82 34.75
N ASP A 83 0.71 -16.81 34.76
CA ASP A 83 1.47 -15.77 35.50
C ASP A 83 1.59 -14.46 34.73
N LYS A 84 1.21 -14.43 33.45
CA LYS A 84 1.37 -13.25 32.60
C LYS A 84 0.13 -12.96 31.78
N LYS A 85 -0.29 -11.69 31.78
CA LYS A 85 -1.35 -11.17 30.93
C LYS A 85 -0.71 -10.35 29.82
N LEU A 86 -1.27 -10.41 28.62
CA LEU A 86 -0.81 -9.70 27.44
C LEU A 86 -1.92 -8.81 26.92
N ASP A 87 -1.64 -7.52 26.79
CA ASP A 87 -2.45 -6.60 26.01
C ASP A 87 -1.79 -6.40 24.64
N LEU A 88 -2.56 -6.58 23.55
CA LEU A 88 -2.03 -6.47 22.19
C LEU A 88 -1.71 -5.02 21.80
N ASN A 89 -2.44 -4.05 22.35
CA ASN A 89 -2.15 -2.65 22.08
C ASN A 89 -0.81 -2.27 22.69
N GLU A 90 -0.58 -2.61 23.97
CA GLU A 90 0.71 -2.40 24.64
C GLU A 90 1.86 -3.18 23.97
N HIS A 91 1.57 -4.38 23.48
CA HIS A 91 2.59 -5.24 22.86
C HIS A 91 3.02 -4.75 21.47
N LEU A 92 2.07 -4.30 20.65
CA LEU A 92 2.30 -3.95 19.25
C LEU A 92 2.56 -2.45 19.05
N ILE A 93 2.03 -1.58 19.92
CA ILE A 93 2.09 -0.13 19.77
C ILE A 93 3.01 0.46 20.84
N ARG A 94 4.26 0.70 20.47
CA ARG A 94 5.26 1.29 21.38
C ARG A 94 5.13 2.81 21.52
N ASN A 95 4.75 3.50 20.44
CA ASN A 95 4.61 4.95 20.44
C ASN A 95 3.37 5.36 19.63
N VAL A 96 2.26 5.58 20.33
CA VAL A 96 0.97 5.95 19.74
C VAL A 96 1.08 7.16 18.79
N SER A 97 1.92 8.16 19.12
CA SER A 97 2.07 9.37 18.29
C SER A 97 2.80 9.14 16.95
N ALA A 98 3.51 8.01 16.85
CA ALA A 98 4.25 7.59 15.68
C ALA A 98 3.63 6.35 15.01
N THR A 99 2.59 5.76 15.58
CA THR A 99 1.95 4.55 15.06
C THR A 99 0.62 4.86 14.38
N PHE A 100 0.41 4.29 13.20
CA PHE A 100 -0.82 4.39 12.43
C PHE A 100 -1.14 3.06 11.74
N ILE A 101 -2.42 2.85 11.44
CA ILE A 101 -2.91 1.70 10.68
C ILE A 101 -3.02 2.07 9.21
N VAL A 102 -2.58 1.16 8.34
CA VAL A 102 -2.66 1.30 6.89
C VAL A 102 -3.42 0.13 6.29
N ARG A 103 -4.36 0.42 5.38
CA ARG A 103 -5.03 -0.63 4.60
C ARG A 103 -4.37 -0.80 3.23
N VAL A 104 -3.97 -2.04 2.94
CA VAL A 104 -3.37 -2.42 1.66
C VAL A 104 -4.43 -2.41 0.55
N ASN A 105 -4.07 -1.87 -0.61
CA ASN A 105 -4.92 -1.76 -1.80
C ASN A 105 -4.23 -2.31 -3.05
N SER A 106 -3.25 -3.20 -2.87
CA SER A 106 -2.45 -3.73 -3.97
C SER A 106 -1.96 -5.15 -3.70
N GLN A 107 -1.69 -5.85 -4.78
CA GLN A 107 -1.14 -7.21 -4.80
C GLN A 107 0.38 -7.23 -5.01
N SER A 108 1.04 -6.07 -5.04
CA SER A 108 2.49 -5.96 -5.26
C SER A 108 3.32 -6.73 -4.24
N MET A 109 2.77 -6.93 -3.03
CA MET A 109 3.43 -7.57 -1.90
C MET A 109 2.83 -8.93 -1.51
N LEU A 110 2.07 -9.58 -2.41
CA LEU A 110 1.50 -10.93 -2.17
C LEU A 110 2.54 -11.96 -1.74
N ASN A 111 3.73 -11.93 -2.36
CA ASN A 111 4.82 -12.86 -2.04
C ASN A 111 5.45 -12.59 -0.66
N ALA A 112 5.22 -11.42 -0.07
CA ALA A 112 5.58 -11.10 1.31
C ALA A 112 4.46 -11.41 2.30
N GLY A 113 3.35 -11.99 1.84
CA GLY A 113 2.19 -12.33 2.65
C GLY A 113 1.22 -11.17 2.89
N LEU A 114 1.31 -10.09 2.10
CA LEU A 114 0.40 -8.94 2.18
C LEU A 114 -0.58 -8.96 0.99
N ASP A 115 -1.88 -8.99 1.28
CA ASP A 115 -2.95 -8.96 0.30
C ASP A 115 -3.83 -7.70 0.44
N ILE A 116 -4.68 -7.48 -0.55
CA ILE A 116 -5.66 -6.40 -0.57
C ILE A 116 -6.58 -6.53 0.66
N ASN A 117 -6.79 -5.40 1.32
CA ASN A 117 -7.57 -5.22 2.56
C ASN A 117 -6.87 -5.62 3.87
N ASP A 118 -5.62 -6.09 3.83
CA ASP A 118 -4.85 -6.29 5.05
C ASP A 118 -4.63 -4.96 5.80
N GLU A 119 -4.69 -5.03 7.12
CA GLU A 119 -4.42 -3.90 8.02
C GLU A 119 -3.03 -4.02 8.63
N LEU A 120 -2.19 -3.02 8.38
CA LEU A 120 -0.82 -2.98 8.84
C LEU A 120 -0.67 -1.95 9.95
N ILE A 121 -0.05 -2.34 11.06
CA ILE A 121 0.39 -1.40 12.09
C ILE A 121 1.78 -0.90 11.68
N VAL A 122 1.92 0.42 11.51
CA VAL A 122 3.14 1.05 10.99
C VAL A 122 3.65 2.06 11.99
N ASP A 123 4.94 1.95 12.36
CA ASP A 123 5.62 2.89 13.24
C ASP A 123 6.65 3.71 12.45
N ARG A 124 6.43 5.03 12.35
CA ARG A 124 7.33 5.96 11.63
C ARG A 124 8.52 6.43 12.46
N SER A 125 8.62 6.07 13.74
CA SER A 125 9.74 6.46 14.60
C SER A 125 10.96 5.56 14.45
N LEU A 126 10.80 4.41 13.78
CA LEU A 126 11.85 3.43 13.58
C LEU A 126 12.69 3.72 12.31
N GLU A 127 14.00 3.53 12.41
CA GLU A 127 14.88 3.52 11.25
C GLU A 127 14.82 2.16 10.54
N ALA A 128 14.47 2.18 9.26
CA ALA A 128 14.37 0.98 8.44
C ALA A 128 15.74 0.34 8.16
N LYS A 129 15.78 -0.99 8.22
CA LYS A 129 16.96 -1.82 7.96
C LYS A 129 16.79 -2.64 6.69
N HIS A 130 17.90 -3.26 6.26
CA HIS A 130 17.87 -4.14 5.11
C HIS A 130 16.89 -5.30 5.32
N ARG A 131 16.02 -5.53 4.32
CA ARG A 131 14.92 -6.51 4.30
C ARG A 131 13.67 -6.14 5.11
N ASP A 132 13.60 -4.94 5.67
CA ASP A 132 12.35 -4.46 6.25
C ASP A 132 11.34 -4.11 5.16
N VAL A 133 10.07 -4.41 5.43
CA VAL A 133 8.95 -3.90 4.62
C VAL A 133 8.65 -2.48 5.09
N VAL A 134 8.73 -1.52 4.18
CA VAL A 134 8.59 -0.09 4.49
C VAL A 134 7.49 0.56 3.68
N LEU A 135 6.75 1.46 4.32
CA LEU A 135 5.92 2.42 3.59
C LEU A 135 6.75 3.66 3.26
N ARG A 136 6.76 4.03 1.98
CA ARG A 136 7.44 5.23 1.49
C ARG A 136 6.56 5.95 0.47
N TRP A 137 6.35 7.23 0.69
CA TRP A 137 5.80 8.16 -0.29
C TRP A 137 6.93 8.85 -1.05
N LEU A 138 6.85 8.86 -2.37
CA LEU A 138 7.73 9.66 -3.22
C LEU A 138 7.09 11.04 -3.39
N ILE A 139 7.68 12.06 -2.77
CA ILE A 139 7.29 13.45 -3.04
C ILE A 139 8.05 13.90 -4.28
N MET A 140 7.35 14.05 -5.40
CA MET A 140 7.92 14.64 -6.60
C MET A 140 7.90 16.17 -6.44
N SER A 141 9.08 16.75 -6.21
CA SER A 141 9.26 18.20 -6.26
C SER A 141 9.29 18.63 -7.73
N SER A 142 8.27 19.37 -8.18
CA SER A 142 8.31 20.05 -9.47
C SER A 142 9.19 21.28 -9.31
N GLN A 143 10.40 21.23 -9.85
CA GLN A 143 11.15 22.44 -10.20
C GLN A 143 10.74 22.92 -11.59
#